data_AF-A0A9E5NPK6-F1
#
_entry.id   AF-A0A9E5NPK6-F1
#
_cell.length_a   1.000
_cell.length_b   1.000
_cell.length_c   1.000
_cell.angle_alpha   90.00
_cell.angle_beta   90.00
_cell.angle_gamma   90.00
#
_symmetry.space_group_name_H-M   'P 1'
#
loop_
_entity.id
_entity.type
_entity.pdbx_description
1 polymer ?
#
loop_
_entity_poly.entity_id
_entity_poly.type
_entity_poly.pdbx_seq_one_letter_code
_entity_poly.pdbx_strand_id
1 'polypeptide(L)'
;MYMWGLFVIFAGLNPIDAGAGSIEGMIYTTLPTWFHLIGLPEVLIQTLLFSVILYAWINRPDKRWISIVLYVLLFFAVLFPILGLLFGGAA
;
A
#
# COMPACT_ATOMS: atom_id res chain seq x y z
N MET A 1 4.64 -14.01 -9.55
CA MET A 1 4.54 -14.29 -8.10
C MET A 1 5.89 -14.28 -7.39
N TYR A 2 6.97 -14.80 -7.95
CA TYR A 2 8.31 -14.63 -7.37
C TYR A 2 8.69 -13.16 -7.11
N MET A 3 8.34 -12.25 -8.03
CA MET A 3 8.56 -10.81 -7.83
C MET A 3 7.71 -10.20 -6.70
N TRP A 4 6.52 -10.74 -6.42
CA TRP A 4 5.70 -10.28 -5.29
C TRP A 4 6.34 -10.68 -3.97
N GLY A 5 6.89 -11.89 -3.86
CA GLY A 5 7.63 -12.30 -2.66
C GLY A 5 8.84 -11.39 -2.37
N LEU A 6 9.59 -11.01 -3.41
CA LEU A 6 10.67 -10.03 -3.27
C LEU A 6 10.15 -8.66 -2.81
N PHE A 7 9.03 -8.20 -3.39
CA PHE A 7 8.40 -6.95 -2.99
C PHE A 7 7.96 -6.95 -1.52
N VAL A 8 7.37 -8.05 -1.04
CA VAL A 8 6.98 -8.20 0.37
C VAL A 8 8.20 -8.16 1.30
N ILE A 9 9.28 -8.87 0.96
CA ILE A 9 10.48 -8.93 1.81
C ILE A 9 11.16 -7.57 1.90
N PHE A 10 11.42 -6.95 0.75
CA PHE A 10 12.19 -5.70 0.71
C PHE A 10 11.34 -4.47 1.04
N ALA A 11 10.13 -4.36 0.51
CA ALA A 11 9.30 -3.17 0.69
C ALA A 11 8.25 -3.31 1.80
N GLY A 12 7.82 -4.53 2.15
CA GLY A 12 6.81 -4.75 3.19
C GLY A 12 7.41 -4.90 4.58
N LEU A 13 8.43 -5.76 4.74
CA LEU A 13 9.03 -6.04 6.05
C LEU A 13 10.15 -5.08 6.44
N ASN A 14 10.85 -4.50 5.46
CA ASN A 14 11.89 -3.50 5.67
C ASN A 14 11.63 -2.18 4.89
N PRO A 15 10.44 -1.56 5.03
CA PRO A 15 10.20 -0.23 4.51
C PRO A 15 11.11 0.79 5.22
N ILE A 16 11.43 1.90 4.53
CA ILE A 16 12.17 3.05 5.08
C ILE A 16 11.37 3.77 6.21
N ASP A 17 10.10 3.42 6.36
CA ASP A 17 9.20 3.97 7.37
C ASP A 17 8.84 2.92 8.43
N ALA A 18 8.62 3.35 9.66
CA ALA A 18 8.27 2.51 10.81
C ALA A 18 6.79 2.07 10.79
N GLY A 19 6.31 1.56 9.66
CA GLY A 19 4.92 1.18 9.43
C GLY A 19 4.47 -0.05 10.23
N ALA A 20 3.17 -0.12 10.55
CA ALA A 20 2.61 -1.27 11.24
C ALA A 20 2.77 -2.56 10.38
N GLY A 21 3.37 -3.61 10.97
CA GLY A 21 3.67 -4.86 10.26
C GLY A 21 5.11 -4.96 9.75
N SER A 22 5.90 -3.89 9.85
CA SER A 22 7.32 -3.91 9.49
C SER A 22 8.24 -4.24 10.67
N ILE A 23 9.47 -4.68 10.36
CA ILE A 23 10.53 -4.90 11.36
C ILE A 23 10.89 -3.57 12.03
N GLU A 24 10.98 -2.49 11.25
CA GLU A 24 11.30 -1.16 11.77
C GLU A 24 10.20 -0.65 12.72
N GLY A 25 8.93 -0.86 12.36
CA GLY A 25 7.79 -0.56 13.23
C GLY A 25 7.85 -1.30 14.57
N MET A 26 8.25 -2.58 14.56
CA MET A 26 8.40 -3.37 15.79
C MET A 26 9.56 -2.90 16.68
N ILE A 27 10.59 -2.29 16.11
CA ILE A 27 11.77 -1.80 16.84
C ILE A 27 11.56 -0.37 17.34
N TYR A 28 10.99 0.49 16.51
CA TYR A 28 10.92 1.93 16.76
C TYR A 28 9.60 2.42 17.37
N THR A 29 8.58 1.57 17.48
CA THR A 29 7.30 1.95 18.09
C THR A 29 7.07 1.24 19.43
N THR A 30 6.28 1.86 20.31
CA THR A 30 5.83 1.25 21.57
C THR A 30 4.63 0.34 21.39
N LEU A 31 4.22 0.05 20.14
CA LEU A 31 3.06 -0.77 19.85
C LEU A 31 3.37 -2.24 20.17
N PRO A 32 2.41 -3.00 20.71
CA PRO A 32 2.62 -4.41 20.98
C PRO A 32 2.84 -5.19 19.67
N THR A 33 3.71 -6.19 19.71
CA THR A 33 4.04 -7.03 18.55
C THR A 33 2.81 -7.68 17.89
N TRP A 34 1.79 -8.01 18.68
CA TRP A 34 0.50 -8.51 18.18
C TRP A 34 -0.22 -7.54 17.24
N PHE A 35 -0.08 -6.23 17.46
CA PHE A 35 -0.68 -5.21 16.59
C PHE A 35 -0.02 -5.24 15.20
N HIS A 36 1.30 -5.38 15.14
CA HIS A 36 2.02 -5.55 13.89
C HIS A 36 1.65 -6.86 13.17
N LEU A 37 1.49 -7.96 13.92
CA LEU A 37 1.08 -9.26 13.37
C LEU A 37 -0.34 -9.23 12.77
N ILE A 38 -1.26 -8.46 13.34
CA ILE A 38 -2.62 -8.29 12.81
C ILE A 38 -2.62 -7.42 11.54
N GLY A 39 -1.72 -6.43 11.44
CA GLY A 39 -1.57 -5.60 10.25
C GLY A 39 -0.92 -6.33 9.06
N LEU A 40 -0.12 -7.35 9.32
CA LEU A 40 0.58 -8.11 8.27
C LEU A 40 -0.34 -8.70 7.19
N PRO A 41 -1.44 -9.41 7.51
CA PRO A 41 -2.39 -9.90 6.51
C PRO A 41 -2.92 -8.81 5.58
N GLU A 42 -3.22 -7.62 6.11
CA GLU A 42 -3.70 -6.49 5.31
C GLU A 42 -2.63 -6.02 4.32
N VAL A 43 -1.40 -5.83 4.78
CA VAL A 43 -0.26 -5.44 3.93
C VAL A 43 0.02 -6.49 2.85
N LEU A 44 -0.03 -7.78 3.20
CA LEU A 44 0.15 -8.87 2.25
C LEU A 44 -0.94 -8.88 1.17
N ILE A 45 -2.20 -8.69 1.56
CA ILE A 45 -3.32 -8.63 0.62
C ILE A 45 -3.21 -7.40 -0.28
N GLN A 46 -2.91 -6.22 0.29
CA GLN A 46 -2.76 -4.98 -0.48
C GLN A 46 -1.63 -5.07 -1.52
N THR A 47 -0.44 -5.54 -1.12
CA THR A 47 0.70 -5.70 -2.03
C THR A 47 0.46 -6.78 -3.10
N LEU A 48 -0.29 -7.84 -2.76
CA LEU A 48 -0.68 -8.88 -3.70
C LEU A 48 -1.69 -8.34 -4.72
N LEU A 49 -2.74 -7.65 -4.26
CA LEU A 49 -3.73 -7.00 -5.11
C LEU A 49 -3.06 -6.00 -6.06
N PHE A 50 -2.19 -5.14 -5.55
CA PHE A 50 -1.41 -4.22 -6.37
C PHE A 50 -0.62 -4.96 -7.46
N SER A 51 0.10 -6.02 -7.10
CA SER A 51 0.89 -6.81 -8.06
C SER A 51 0.03 -7.47 -9.14
N VAL A 52 -1.13 -8.02 -8.77
CA VAL A 52 -2.07 -8.66 -9.70
C VAL A 52 -2.72 -7.63 -10.62
N ILE A 53 -3.15 -6.49 -10.08
CA ILE A 53 -3.75 -5.40 -10.84
C ILE A 53 -2.74 -4.82 -11.82
N LEU A 54 -1.50 -4.57 -11.38
CA LEU A 54 -0.42 -4.06 -12.23
C LEU A 54 -0.10 -5.03 -13.36
N TYR A 55 0.02 -6.33 -13.05
CA TYR A 55 0.21 -7.37 -14.05
C TYR A 55 -0.94 -7.42 -15.06
N ALA A 56 -2.19 -7.33 -14.60
CA ALA A 56 -3.36 -7.31 -15.47
C ALA A 56 -3.39 -6.06 -16.35
N TRP A 57 -2.98 -4.90 -15.82
CA TRP A 57 -2.93 -3.63 -16.52
C TRP A 57 -1.90 -3.64 -17.65
N ILE A 58 -0.69 -4.12 -17.39
CA ILE A 58 0.40 -4.11 -18.38
C ILE A 58 0.23 -5.17 -19.48
N ASN A 59 -0.33 -6.34 -19.14
CA ASN A 59 -0.55 -7.42 -20.10
C ASN A 59 -1.85 -7.26 -20.92
N ARG A 60 -2.73 -6.33 -20.56
CA ARG A 60 -4.01 -6.08 -21.28
C ARG A 60 -4.19 -4.60 -21.64
N PRO A 61 -3.32 -4.05 -22.50
CA PRO A 61 -3.40 -2.64 -22.92
C PRO A 61 -4.65 -2.35 -23.78
N ASP A 62 -5.29 -3.38 -24.32
CA ASP A 62 -6.57 -3.32 -25.03
C ASP A 62 -7.71 -2.83 -24.13
N LYS A 63 -7.62 -3.07 -22.82
CA LYS A 63 -8.67 -2.74 -21.85
C LYS A 63 -8.46 -1.36 -21.22
N ARG A 64 -8.63 -0.31 -22.02
CA ARG A 64 -8.51 1.11 -21.58
C ARG A 64 -9.33 1.45 -20.34
N TRP A 65 -10.46 0.77 -20.10
CA TRP A 65 -11.28 0.98 -18.91
C TRP A 65 -10.52 0.70 -17.60
N ILE A 66 -9.57 -0.25 -17.60
CA ILE A 66 -8.73 -0.54 -16.43
C ILE A 66 -7.88 0.70 -16.10
N SER A 67 -7.24 1.31 -17.10
CA SER A 67 -6.47 2.54 -16.92
C SER A 67 -7.33 3.68 -16.39
N ILE A 68 -8.55 3.86 -16.94
CA ILE A 68 -9.47 4.91 -16.50
C ILE A 68 -9.84 4.71 -15.02
N VAL A 69 -10.21 3.48 -14.62
CA VAL A 69 -10.51 3.16 -13.22
C VAL A 69 -9.32 3.43 -12.32
N LEU A 70 -8.11 3.02 -12.72
CA LEU A 70 -6.89 3.26 -11.94
C LEU A 70 -6.58 4.75 -11.77
N TYR A 71 -6.71 5.55 -12.83
CA TYR A 71 -6.49 7.00 -12.75
C TYR A 71 -7.54 7.71 -11.90
N VAL A 72 -8.81 7.29 -11.97
CA VAL A 72 -9.88 7.82 -11.13
C VAL A 72 -9.62 7.48 -9.66
N LEU A 73 -9.28 6.22 -9.35
CA LEU A 73 -8.92 5.81 -7.99
C LEU A 73 -7.71 6.58 -7.46
N LEU A 74 -6.67 6.76 -8.29
CA LEU A 74 -5.48 7.54 -7.93
C LEU A 74 -5.83 9.01 -7.66
N PHE A 75 -6.68 9.61 -8.49
CA PHE A 75 -7.14 10.99 -8.30
C PHE A 75 -7.80 11.16 -6.93
N PHE A 76 -8.73 10.27 -6.56
CA PHE A 76 -9.38 10.32 -5.25
C PHE A 76 -8.41 10.04 -4.10
N ALA A 77 -7.51 9.07 -4.26
CA ALA A 77 -6.51 8.72 -3.24
C ALA A 77 -5.59 9.89 -2.90
N VAL A 78 -5.27 10.76 -3.88
CA VAL A 78 -4.47 11.98 -3.65
C VAL A 78 -5.33 13.16 -3.21
N LEU A 79 -6.57 13.26 -3.73
CA LEU A 79 -7.48 14.36 -3.41
C LEU A 79 -7.86 14.37 -1.92
N PHE A 80 -8.15 13.20 -1.33
CA PHE A 80 -8.60 13.14 0.07
C PHE A 80 -7.56 13.69 1.08
N PRO A 81 -6.27 13.28 1.04
CA PRO A 81 -5.24 13.88 1.87
C PRO A 81 -5.07 15.39 1.64
N ILE A 82 -5.14 15.87 0.39
CA ILE A 82 -5.02 17.30 0.08
C ILE A 82 -6.19 18.08 0.67
N LEU A 83 -7.42 17.60 0.53
CA LEU A 83 -8.59 18.23 1.12
C LEU A 83 -8.51 18.21 2.66
N GLY A 84 -8.05 17.10 3.24
CA GLY A 84 -7.77 17.00 4.66
C GLY A 84 -6.73 18.02 5.12
N LEU A 85 -5.68 18.26 4.36
CA LEU A 85 -4.66 19.26 4.70
C LEU A 85 -5.19 20.70 4.58
N LEU A 86 -5.97 21.00 3.54
CA LEU A 86 -6.45 22.36 3.25
C LEU A 86 -7.63 22.78 4.12
N PHE A 87 -8.53 21.84 4.43
CA PHE A 87 -9.77 22.11 5.16
C PHE A 87 -9.82 21.50 6.55
N GLY A 88 -8.92 20.55 6.85
CA GLY A 88 -8.92 19.81 8.11
C GLY A 88 -8.25 20.51 9.28
N GLY A 89 -7.75 21.75 9.11
CA GLY A 89 -7.34 22.68 10.18
C GLY A 89 -6.55 22.04 11.31
N ALA A 90 -5.22 22.21 11.32
CA ALA A 90 -4.33 21.82 12.41
C ALA A 90 -5.00 21.97 13.79
N ALA A 91 -5.32 20.83 14.40
CA ALA A 91 -5.79 20.68 15.77
C ALA A 91 -4.88 19.65 16.45
#